data_AF-A0A2S4N7E7-F1
#
_entry.id   AF-A0A2S4N7E7-F1
#
_cell.length_a   1.000
_cell.length_b   1.000
_cell.length_c   1.000
_cell.angle_alpha   90.00
_cell.angle_beta   90.00
_cell.angle_gamma   90.00
#
_symmetry.space_group_name_H-M   'P 1'
#
loop_
_entity.id
_entity.type
_entity.pdbx_description
1 polymer ?
#
loop_
_entity_poly.entity_id
_entity_poly.type
_entity_poly.pdbx_seq_one_letter_code
_entity_poly.pdbx_strand_id
1 'polypeptide(L)'
;MYRKKPTPKKRQDPNRFWRLNNWKMWAWLITGIIVFFPLFRFVRKQLQLNKDQRTELDKDKSFTENQNPIVAQKKADEITTRTDIQAAAKSLAHNLGTKYSDANNWYDWLDPRGWTENDKAVADTLIYQRKNFKKLEQLYYSIYTNSRSLKDDVLKLLDEAELKRVRKYLSI
;
A
#
# COMPACT_ATOMS: atom_id res chain seq x y z
N MET A 1 41.60 70.55 46.85
CA MET A 1 40.87 69.76 45.83
C MET A 1 41.58 68.43 45.62
N TYR A 2 40.96 67.29 45.97
CA TYR A 2 41.49 65.96 45.66
C TYR A 2 40.57 65.26 44.65
N ARG A 3 41.07 64.97 43.44
CA ARG A 3 40.33 64.19 42.41
C ARG A 3 40.40 62.71 42.77
N LYS A 4 39.25 62.10 43.08
CA LYS A 4 39.11 60.63 43.18
C LYS A 4 39.34 60.00 41.80
N LYS A 5 40.24 59.01 41.72
CA LYS A 5 40.45 58.21 40.49
C LYS A 5 39.22 57.32 40.24
N PRO A 6 38.78 57.15 38.97
CA PRO A 6 37.66 56.26 38.67
C PRO A 6 38.08 54.80 38.85
N THR A 7 37.25 54.01 39.52
CA THR A 7 37.40 52.56 39.65
C THR A 7 37.08 51.86 38.31
N PRO A 8 37.77 50.77 37.97
CA PRO A 8 37.53 50.07 36.71
C PRO A 8 36.17 49.34 36.75
N LYS A 9 35.31 49.58 35.75
CA LYS A 9 34.09 48.79 35.52
C LYS A 9 34.48 47.35 35.19
N LYS A 10 34.13 46.40 36.07
CA LYS A 10 34.22 44.95 35.77
C LYS A 10 33.40 44.66 34.52
N ARG A 11 34.05 44.28 33.41
CA ARG A 11 33.36 43.73 32.23
C ARG A 11 32.74 42.39 32.63
N GLN A 12 31.41 42.32 32.64
CA GLN A 12 30.70 41.04 32.75
C GLN A 12 30.82 40.34 31.40
N ASP A 13 31.47 39.17 31.41
CA ASP A 13 31.68 38.34 30.24
C ASP A 13 30.36 37.60 29.93
N PRO A 14 29.67 37.90 28.80
CA PRO A 14 28.34 37.36 28.51
C PRO A 14 28.33 35.84 28.30
N ASN A 15 29.51 35.25 28.07
CA ASN A 15 29.67 33.81 27.81
C ASN A 15 29.99 32.99 29.06
N ARG A 16 29.98 33.59 30.25
CA ARG A 16 30.27 32.86 31.50
C ARG A 16 29.20 31.80 31.83
N PHE A 17 27.97 32.01 31.38
CA PHE A 17 26.87 31.06 31.56
C PHE A 17 27.03 29.78 30.73
N TRP A 18 27.86 29.82 29.68
CA TRP A 18 28.07 28.70 28.75
C TRP A 18 29.28 27.81 29.07
N ARG A 19 30.18 28.22 29.98
CA ARG A 19 31.47 27.53 30.20
C ARG A 19 31.63 26.80 31.53
N LEU A 20 30.66 26.85 32.45
CA LEU A 20 30.76 26.15 33.72
C LEU A 20 29.56 25.22 33.93
N ASN A 21 29.84 23.91 33.86
CA ASN A 21 29.01 22.82 34.36
C ASN A 21 27.71 22.47 33.62
N ASN A 22 27.66 22.63 32.29
CA ASN A 22 26.56 22.11 31.46
C ASN A 22 26.66 20.61 31.14
N TRP A 23 27.69 19.91 31.64
CA TRP A 23 27.88 18.48 31.37
C TRP A 23 26.71 17.64 31.92
N LYS A 24 26.13 18.04 33.06
CA LYS A 24 24.93 17.38 33.61
C LYS A 24 23.73 17.56 32.69
N MET A 25 23.55 18.74 32.10
CA MET A 25 22.47 19.02 31.14
C MET A 25 22.64 18.17 29.87
N TRP A 26 23.86 18.08 29.33
CA TRP A 26 24.16 17.21 28.19
C TRP A 26 24.03 15.72 28.52
N ALA A 27 24.43 15.30 29.72
CA ALA A 27 24.23 13.92 30.19
C ALA A 27 22.73 13.59 30.28
N TRP A 28 21.91 14.46 30.90
CA TRP A 28 20.45 14.29 30.95
C TRP A 28 19.80 14.24 29.56
N LEU A 29 20.27 15.06 28.61
CA LEU A 29 19.81 15.01 27.21
C LEU A 29 20.19 13.70 26.52
N ILE A 30 21.43 13.25 26.66
CA ILE A 30 21.90 11.99 26.06
C ILE A 30 21.15 10.79 26.67
N THR A 31 20.99 10.75 28.00
CA THR A 31 20.21 9.70 28.67
C THR A 31 18.75 9.74 28.22
N GLY A 32 18.17 10.93 28.08
CA GLY A 32 16.83 11.12 27.51
C GLY A 32 16.71 10.54 26.10
N ILE A 33 17.69 10.79 25.22
CA ILE A 33 17.70 10.24 23.86
C ILE A 33 17.87 8.71 23.88
N ILE A 34 18.76 8.17 24.72
CA ILE A 34 19.01 6.72 24.81
C ILE A 34 17.77 5.95 25.27
N VAL A 35 16.97 6.53 26.17
CA VAL A 35 15.72 5.90 26.64
C VAL A 35 14.56 6.18 25.70
N PHE A 36 14.43 7.42 25.21
CA PHE A 36 13.30 7.84 24.39
C PHE A 36 13.35 7.28 22.97
N PHE A 37 14.53 7.19 22.36
CA PHE A 37 14.68 6.68 20.98
C PHE A 37 14.20 5.23 20.80
N PRO A 38 14.58 4.24 21.63
CA PRO A 38 14.08 2.86 21.49
C PRO A 38 12.57 2.77 21.77
N LEU A 39 12.07 3.52 22.75
CA LEU A 39 10.63 3.61 23.05
C LEU A 39 9.85 4.19 21.87
N PHE A 40 10.31 5.30 21.29
CA PHE A 40 9.69 5.92 20.12
C PHE A 40 9.72 4.99 18.90
N ARG A 41 10.86 4.33 18.64
CA ARG A 41 11.00 3.34 17.57
C ARG A 41 10.03 2.16 17.76
N PHE A 42 9.89 1.66 18.99
CA PHE A 42 8.98 0.58 19.32
C PHE A 42 7.52 0.97 19.14
N VAL A 43 7.09 2.11 19.69
CA VAL A 43 5.72 2.62 19.55
C VAL A 43 5.37 2.85 18.08
N ARG A 44 6.29 3.44 17.29
CA ARG A 44 6.08 3.62 15.84
C ARG A 44 5.91 2.28 15.12
N LYS A 45 6.71 1.27 15.46
CA LYS A 45 6.61 -0.08 14.89
C LYS A 45 5.27 -0.75 15.25
N GLN A 46 4.84 -0.65 16.51
CA GLN A 46 3.53 -1.17 16.95
C GLN A 46 2.36 -0.46 16.26
N LEU A 47 2.43 0.86 16.09
CA LEU A 47 1.42 1.62 15.36
C LEU A 47 1.34 1.22 13.88
N GLN A 48 2.49 0.92 13.24
CA GLN A 48 2.51 0.43 11.86
C GLN A 48 1.87 -0.97 11.76
N LEU A 49 2.28 -1.91 12.61
CA LEU A 49 1.71 -3.26 12.65
C LEU A 49 0.19 -3.25 12.85
N ASN A 50 -0.32 -2.41 13.75
CA ASN A 50 -1.75 -2.27 13.98
C ASN A 50 -2.50 -1.66 12.78
N LYS A 51 -1.86 -0.76 12.02
CA LYS A 51 -2.45 -0.19 10.79
C LYS A 51 -2.50 -1.24 9.68
N ASP A 52 -1.43 -2.00 9.53
CA ASP A 52 -1.32 -3.04 8.50
C ASP A 52 -2.35 -4.15 8.77
N GLN A 53 -2.47 -4.61 10.02
CA GLN A 53 -3.50 -5.58 10.43
C GLN A 53 -4.93 -5.08 10.18
N ARG A 54 -5.23 -3.82 10.50
CA ARG A 54 -6.54 -3.23 10.19
C ARG A 54 -6.82 -3.21 8.70
N THR A 55 -5.80 -2.85 7.91
CA THR A 55 -5.92 -2.82 6.44
C THR A 55 -6.19 -4.21 5.87
N GLU A 56 -5.52 -5.25 6.37
CA GLU A 56 -5.78 -6.64 5.99
C GLU A 56 -7.19 -7.09 6.38
N LEU A 57 -7.62 -6.80 7.61
CA LEU A 57 -8.97 -7.12 8.07
C LEU A 57 -10.06 -6.44 7.23
N ASP A 58 -9.85 -5.20 6.83
CA ASP A 58 -10.81 -4.46 6.00
C ASP A 58 -10.87 -5.03 4.57
N LYS A 59 -9.73 -5.48 4.02
CA LYS A 59 -9.69 -6.19 2.73
C LYS A 59 -10.47 -7.49 2.80
N ASP A 60 -10.21 -8.32 3.81
CA ASP A 60 -10.88 -9.64 3.95
C ASP A 60 -12.39 -9.50 4.18
N LYS A 61 -12.82 -8.50 4.96
CA LYS A 61 -14.25 -8.17 5.10
C LYS A 61 -14.86 -7.79 3.77
N SER A 62 -14.22 -6.88 3.04
CA SER A 62 -14.73 -6.42 1.74
C SER A 62 -14.82 -7.56 0.72
N PHE A 63 -13.83 -8.45 0.68
CA PHE A 63 -13.82 -9.62 -0.18
C PHE A 63 -14.94 -10.61 0.19
N THR A 64 -15.10 -10.87 1.49
CA THR A 64 -16.19 -11.73 2.00
C THR A 64 -17.57 -11.19 1.63
N GLU A 65 -17.78 -9.88 1.78
CA GLU A 65 -19.03 -9.23 1.35
C GLU A 65 -19.27 -9.37 -0.16
N ASN A 66 -18.21 -9.28 -0.95
CA ASN A 66 -18.27 -9.39 -2.42
C ASN A 66 -18.49 -10.83 -2.90
N GLN A 67 -18.41 -11.84 -2.03
CA GLN A 67 -18.83 -13.20 -2.38
C GLN A 67 -20.36 -13.29 -2.57
N ASN A 68 -21.13 -12.36 -1.97
CA ASN A 68 -22.56 -12.26 -2.23
C ASN A 68 -22.80 -11.59 -3.61
N PRO A 69 -23.46 -12.26 -4.56
CA PRO A 69 -23.65 -11.74 -5.92
C PRO A 69 -24.46 -10.44 -5.96
N ILE A 70 -25.40 -10.24 -5.03
CA ILE A 70 -26.24 -9.02 -4.98
C ILE A 70 -25.38 -7.82 -4.55
N VAL A 71 -24.55 -8.00 -3.53
CA VAL A 71 -23.66 -6.95 -3.00
C VAL A 71 -22.58 -6.62 -4.02
N ALA A 72 -21.99 -7.64 -4.64
CA ALA A 72 -20.99 -7.46 -5.69
C ALA A 72 -21.55 -6.69 -6.89
N GLN A 73 -22.77 -7.02 -7.33
CA GLN A 73 -23.42 -6.31 -8.43
C GLN A 73 -23.69 -4.85 -8.06
N LYS A 74 -24.22 -4.59 -6.86
CA LYS A 74 -24.47 -3.22 -6.40
C LYS A 74 -23.18 -2.37 -6.38
N LYS A 75 -22.10 -2.90 -5.81
CA LYS A 75 -20.78 -2.24 -5.81
C LYS A 75 -20.21 -2.08 -7.23
N ALA A 76 -20.47 -3.02 -8.13
CA ALA A 76 -20.03 -2.93 -9.52
C ALA A 76 -20.78 -1.83 -10.27
N ASP A 77 -22.09 -1.69 -10.02
CA ASP A 77 -22.94 -0.66 -10.59
C ASP A 77 -22.53 0.74 -10.10
N GLU A 78 -22.04 0.85 -8.86
CA GLU A 78 -21.47 2.10 -8.31
C GLU A 78 -20.21 2.54 -9.08
N ILE A 79 -19.40 1.61 -9.60
CA ILE A 79 -18.21 1.92 -10.40
C ILE A 79 -18.58 2.21 -11.86
N THR A 80 -19.41 1.35 -12.44
CA THR A 80 -19.85 1.50 -13.83
C THR A 80 -21.16 0.76 -14.07
N THR A 81 -22.12 1.40 -14.72
CA THR A 81 -23.40 0.80 -15.14
C THR A 81 -23.29 -0.07 -16.40
N ARG A 82 -22.09 -0.15 -16.97
CA ARG A 82 -21.78 -0.84 -18.22
C ARG A 82 -21.51 -2.32 -17.96
N THR A 83 -22.47 -3.16 -18.33
CA THR A 83 -22.40 -4.62 -18.17
C THR A 83 -21.26 -5.26 -18.94
N ASP A 84 -20.84 -4.68 -20.08
CA ASP A 84 -19.72 -5.18 -20.88
C ASP A 84 -18.37 -5.06 -20.16
N ILE A 85 -18.17 -3.96 -19.42
CA ILE A 85 -16.94 -3.74 -18.63
C ILE A 85 -16.94 -4.63 -17.38
N GLN A 86 -18.09 -4.76 -16.72
CA GLN A 86 -18.24 -5.65 -15.57
C GLN A 86 -17.98 -7.11 -15.96
N ALA A 87 -18.55 -7.58 -17.07
CA ALA A 87 -18.33 -8.92 -17.59
C ALA A 87 -16.86 -9.16 -17.94
N ALA A 88 -16.19 -8.18 -18.55
CA ALA A 88 -14.76 -8.26 -18.85
C ALA A 88 -13.89 -8.33 -17.58
N ALA A 89 -14.19 -7.55 -16.54
CA ALA A 89 -13.44 -7.64 -15.28
C ALA A 89 -13.64 -9.00 -14.59
N LYS A 90 -14.86 -9.53 -14.63
CA LYS A 90 -15.19 -10.86 -14.10
C LYS A 90 -14.50 -11.98 -14.87
N SER A 91 -14.44 -11.90 -16.21
CA SER A 91 -13.74 -12.88 -17.03
C SER A 91 -12.22 -12.83 -16.80
N LEU A 92 -11.64 -11.64 -16.61
CA LEU A 92 -10.21 -11.50 -16.26
C LEU A 92 -9.88 -12.19 -14.94
N ALA A 93 -10.68 -11.99 -13.89
CA ALA A 93 -10.46 -12.63 -12.59
C ALA A 93 -10.60 -14.16 -12.64
N HIS A 94 -11.44 -14.67 -13.54
CA HIS A 94 -11.59 -16.10 -13.78
C HIS A 94 -10.43 -16.68 -14.60
N ASN A 95 -10.11 -16.06 -15.74
CA ASN A 95 -9.12 -16.56 -16.69
C ASN A 95 -7.68 -16.46 -16.18
N LEU A 96 -7.37 -15.48 -15.32
CA LEU A 96 -6.09 -15.38 -14.62
C LEU A 96 -6.00 -16.32 -13.41
N GLY A 97 -7.04 -17.11 -13.12
CA GLY A 97 -7.07 -18.02 -11.97
C GLY A 97 -7.08 -17.35 -10.58
N THR A 98 -7.03 -16.01 -10.51
CA THR A 98 -6.87 -15.27 -9.25
C THR A 98 -8.05 -15.42 -8.31
N LYS A 99 -9.26 -15.58 -8.86
CA LYS A 99 -10.46 -15.90 -8.09
C LYS A 99 -10.31 -17.18 -7.23
N TYR A 100 -9.55 -18.16 -7.72
CA TYR A 100 -9.38 -19.46 -7.05
C TYR A 100 -8.21 -19.45 -6.07
N SER A 101 -7.12 -18.73 -6.38
CA SER A 101 -6.00 -18.57 -5.45
C SER A 101 -6.31 -17.68 -4.24
N ASP A 102 -7.33 -16.82 -4.35
CA ASP A 102 -7.70 -15.87 -3.29
C ASP A 102 -8.62 -16.52 -2.22
N ALA A 103 -8.97 -17.81 -2.36
CA ALA A 103 -9.78 -18.54 -1.38
C ALA A 103 -9.00 -18.90 -0.09
N ASN A 104 -7.68 -18.65 -0.08
CA ASN A 104 -6.77 -18.78 1.05
C ASN A 104 -6.76 -20.19 1.69
N ASN A 105 -7.03 -21.23 0.91
CA ASN A 105 -6.83 -22.61 1.34
C ASN A 105 -5.43 -23.08 0.95
N TRP A 106 -4.80 -23.86 1.83
CA TRP A 106 -3.47 -24.42 1.60
C TRP A 106 -3.38 -25.34 0.36
N TYR A 107 -4.52 -25.78 -0.18
CA TYR A 107 -4.65 -26.63 -1.36
C TYR A 107 -5.14 -25.89 -2.62
N ASP A 108 -5.27 -24.56 -2.60
CA ASP A 108 -5.77 -23.82 -3.78
C ASP A 108 -4.87 -23.99 -5.02
N TRP A 109 -3.59 -24.29 -4.84
CA TRP A 109 -2.65 -24.65 -5.93
C TRP A 109 -2.99 -25.98 -6.62
N LEU A 110 -3.84 -26.82 -6.02
CA LEU A 110 -4.32 -28.08 -6.56
C LEU A 110 -5.66 -27.95 -7.30
N ASP A 111 -6.31 -26.78 -7.31
CA ASP A 111 -7.57 -26.63 -8.04
C ASP A 111 -7.28 -26.64 -9.56
N PRO A 112 -7.70 -27.69 -10.30
CA PRO A 112 -7.45 -27.78 -11.73
C PRO A 112 -8.12 -26.64 -12.53
N ARG A 113 -9.10 -25.94 -11.94
CA ARG A 113 -9.73 -24.76 -12.54
C ARG A 113 -8.80 -23.55 -12.56
N GLY A 114 -7.83 -23.49 -11.65
CA GLY A 114 -6.76 -22.49 -11.66
C GLY A 114 -5.65 -22.80 -12.68
N TRP A 115 -5.62 -24.01 -13.24
CA TRP A 115 -4.61 -24.45 -14.21
C TRP A 115 -5.03 -24.22 -15.66
N THR A 116 -6.31 -23.95 -15.91
CA THR A 116 -6.81 -23.56 -17.23
C THR A 116 -6.66 -22.05 -17.39
N GLU A 117 -5.42 -21.57 -17.43
CA GLU A 117 -5.14 -20.19 -17.77
C GLU A 117 -5.41 -19.96 -19.27
N ASN A 118 -6.21 -18.94 -19.58
CA ASN A 118 -6.57 -18.60 -20.96
C ASN A 118 -5.97 -17.24 -21.33
N ASP A 119 -4.64 -17.23 -21.47
CA ASP A 119 -3.83 -16.04 -21.74
C ASP A 119 -4.30 -15.27 -22.97
N LYS A 120 -4.67 -16.00 -24.03
CA LYS A 120 -5.19 -15.39 -25.25
C LYS A 120 -6.49 -14.64 -24.99
N ALA A 121 -7.43 -15.23 -24.25
CA ALA A 121 -8.69 -14.57 -23.91
C ALA A 121 -8.47 -13.36 -22.97
N VAL A 122 -7.51 -13.45 -22.06
CA VAL A 122 -7.09 -12.33 -21.21
C VAL A 122 -6.54 -11.19 -22.08
N ALA A 123 -5.58 -11.48 -22.97
CA ALA A 123 -4.99 -10.50 -23.87
C ALA A 123 -6.04 -9.85 -24.79
N ASP A 124 -6.92 -10.65 -25.39
CA ASP A 124 -8.01 -10.16 -26.24
C ASP A 124 -8.93 -9.20 -25.46
N THR A 125 -9.31 -9.58 -24.23
CA THR A 125 -10.16 -8.76 -23.35
C THR A 125 -9.48 -7.44 -23.00
N LEU A 126 -8.20 -7.47 -22.62
CA LEU A 126 -7.42 -6.28 -22.27
C LEU A 126 -7.29 -5.34 -23.47
N ILE A 127 -6.94 -5.86 -24.65
CA ILE A 127 -6.79 -5.07 -25.88
C ILE A 127 -8.13 -4.45 -26.31
N TYR A 128 -9.21 -5.22 -26.24
CA TYR A 128 -10.56 -4.76 -26.58
C TYR A 128 -11.00 -3.63 -25.65
N GLN A 129 -10.87 -3.83 -24.33
CA GLN A 129 -11.26 -2.87 -23.31
C GLN A 129 -10.17 -1.85 -22.93
N ARG A 130 -9.13 -1.69 -23.76
CA ARG A 130 -7.97 -0.81 -23.44
C ARG A 130 -8.36 0.62 -23.02
N LYS A 131 -9.41 1.18 -23.61
CA LYS A 131 -9.92 2.53 -23.28
C LYS A 131 -10.59 2.60 -21.90
N ASN A 132 -11.06 1.46 -21.41
CA ASN A 132 -11.75 1.30 -20.13
C ASN A 132 -10.85 0.66 -19.05
N PHE A 133 -9.54 0.52 -19.32
CA PHE A 133 -8.61 -0.21 -18.46
C PHE A 133 -8.64 0.25 -17.00
N LYS A 134 -8.73 1.56 -16.74
CA LYS A 134 -8.83 2.09 -15.37
C LYS A 134 -10.05 1.59 -14.61
N LYS A 135 -11.20 1.45 -15.29
CA LYS A 135 -12.42 0.91 -14.67
C LYS A 135 -12.31 -0.59 -14.47
N LEU A 136 -11.70 -1.31 -15.42
CA LEU A 136 -11.41 -2.73 -15.26
C LEU A 136 -10.51 -3.00 -14.07
N GLU A 137 -9.43 -2.24 -13.93
CA GLU A 137 -8.49 -2.32 -12.81
C GLU A 137 -9.20 -2.08 -11.48
N GLN A 138 -10.07 -1.06 -11.41
CA GLN A 138 -10.85 -0.77 -10.21
C GLN A 138 -11.81 -1.92 -9.86
N LEU A 139 -12.60 -2.40 -10.83
CA LEU A 139 -13.53 -3.53 -10.64
C LEU A 139 -12.79 -4.81 -10.23
N TYR A 140 -11.66 -5.09 -10.87
CA TYR A 140 -10.82 -6.24 -10.59
C TYR A 140 -10.31 -6.19 -9.14
N TYR A 141 -9.72 -5.07 -8.73
CA TYR A 141 -9.15 -4.88 -7.40
C TYR A 141 -10.22 -4.89 -6.30
N SER A 142 -11.31 -4.15 -6.47
CA SER A 142 -12.24 -3.87 -5.37
C SER A 142 -13.41 -4.84 -5.26
N ILE A 143 -13.69 -5.64 -6.29
CA ILE A 143 -14.86 -6.52 -6.35
C ILE A 143 -14.49 -7.97 -6.60
N TYR A 144 -13.74 -8.22 -7.69
CA TYR A 144 -13.59 -9.58 -8.19
C TYR A 144 -12.35 -10.32 -7.67
N THR A 145 -11.43 -9.63 -6.98
CA THR A 145 -10.24 -10.20 -6.33
C THR A 145 -10.07 -9.66 -4.92
N ASN A 146 -9.19 -10.29 -4.12
CA ASN A 146 -8.87 -9.80 -2.77
C ASN A 146 -7.84 -8.65 -2.83
N SER A 147 -8.22 -7.52 -3.42
CA SER A 147 -7.36 -6.33 -3.55
C SER A 147 -6.06 -6.58 -4.34
N ARG A 148 -6.17 -7.33 -5.44
CA ARG A 148 -5.03 -7.59 -6.33
C ARG A 148 -4.96 -6.59 -7.46
N SER A 149 -3.72 -6.28 -7.85
CA SER A 149 -3.43 -5.37 -8.96
C SER A 149 -3.57 -6.13 -10.28
N LEU A 150 -4.51 -5.71 -11.12
CA LEU A 150 -4.68 -6.28 -12.46
C LEU A 150 -3.38 -6.18 -13.28
N LYS A 151 -2.61 -5.10 -13.09
CA LYS A 151 -1.32 -4.94 -13.79
C LYS A 151 -0.30 -5.97 -13.35
N ASP A 152 -0.15 -6.15 -12.04
CA ASP A 152 0.85 -7.07 -11.51
C ASP A 152 0.51 -8.52 -11.85
N ASP A 153 -0.79 -8.86 -11.81
CA ASP A 153 -1.27 -10.19 -12.20
C ASP A 153 -1.08 -10.43 -13.70
N VAL A 154 -1.34 -9.43 -14.56
CA VAL A 154 -1.04 -9.54 -16.00
C VAL A 154 0.46 -9.68 -16.27
N LEU A 155 1.32 -8.99 -15.53
CA LEU A 155 2.77 -9.10 -15.70
C LEU A 155 3.32 -10.45 -15.23
N LYS A 156 2.67 -11.07 -14.26
CA LYS A 156 3.14 -12.29 -13.59
C LYS A 156 2.59 -13.56 -14.22
N LEU A 157 1.31 -13.54 -14.62
CA LEU A 157 0.56 -14.73 -15.00
C LEU A 157 0.50 -14.88 -16.52
N LEU A 158 0.38 -13.77 -17.25
CA LEU A 158 0.31 -13.81 -18.71
C LEU A 158 1.63 -14.28 -19.34
N ASP A 159 1.53 -15.17 -20.32
CA ASP A 159 2.66 -15.62 -21.15
C ASP A 159 3.40 -14.44 -21.81
N GLU A 160 4.68 -14.62 -22.12
CA GLU A 160 5.52 -13.55 -22.68
C GLU A 160 5.04 -13.06 -24.07
N ALA A 161 4.49 -13.95 -24.90
CA ALA A 161 4.02 -13.64 -26.24
C ALA A 161 2.76 -12.76 -26.23
N GLU A 162 1.78 -13.11 -25.41
CA GLU A 162 0.53 -12.39 -25.17
C GLU A 162 0.81 -11.11 -24.37
N LEU A 163 1.73 -11.12 -23.40
CA LEU A 163 2.15 -9.89 -22.71
C LEU A 163 2.76 -8.88 -23.68
N LYS A 164 3.64 -9.34 -24.59
CA LYS A 164 4.19 -8.50 -25.65
C LYS A 164 3.09 -7.97 -26.57
N ARG A 165 2.05 -8.74 -26.82
CA ARG A 165 0.89 -8.32 -27.62
C ARG A 165 0.07 -7.25 -26.92
N VAL A 166 -0.23 -7.42 -25.62
CA VAL A 166 -0.97 -6.43 -24.82
C VAL A 166 -0.18 -5.12 -24.72
N ARG A 167 1.13 -5.18 -24.49
CA ARG A 167 2.01 -4.00 -24.38
C ARG A 167 2.06 -3.11 -25.63
N LYS A 168 1.67 -3.63 -26.80
CA LYS A 168 1.52 -2.80 -28.02
C LYS A 168 0.36 -1.81 -27.92
N TYR A 169 -0.64 -2.10 -27.09
CA TYR A 169 -1.89 -1.35 -27.00
C TYR A 169 -2.14 -0.71 -25.63
N LEU A 170 -1.50 -1.25 -24.58
CA LEU A 170 -1.66 -0.83 -23.20
C LEU A 170 -0.28 -0.62 -22.56
N SER A 171 -0.12 0.49 -21.83
CA SER A 171 1.08 0.75 -21.04
C SER A 171 0.95 0.02 -19.70
N ILE A 172 1.53 -1.18 -19.62
CA ILE A 172 1.55 -2.05 -18.44
C ILE A 172 2.99 -2.51 -18.15
#